data_AF-A0A3B9PBV6-F1
#
_entry.id   AF-A0A3B9PBV6-F1
#
_cell.length_a   1.000
_cell.length_b   1.000
_cell.length_c   1.000
_cell.angle_alpha   90.00
_cell.angle_beta   90.00
_cell.angle_gamma   90.00
#
_symmetry.space_group_name_H-M   'P 1'
#
loop_
_entity.id
_entity.type
_entity.pdbx_description
1 polymer ?
#
loop_
_entity_poly.entity_id
_entity_poly.type
_entity_poly.pdbx_seq_one_letter_code
_entity_poly.pdbx_strand_id
1 'polypeptide(L)'
;LESSDHESRFEEVYFALAEVKREVKLSRAIEMLSRARLYLYESNFGLARLDVQAARDLLLTLQSDISTEKNATLQEVITRLDLALDNLPTFPVIAVDDVDIAWQLLVNGLPDLPASTSLPDSVNETPIPTEEVTPTTAP
;
A
#
# COMPACT_ATOMS: atom_id res chain seq x y z
N LEU A 1 -0.82 26.88 38.85
CA LEU A 1 -0.10 27.11 37.58
C LEU A 1 0.63 25.84 37.15
N GLU A 2 1.41 25.16 38.01
CA GLU A 2 2.05 23.86 37.67
C GLU A 2 1.08 22.73 37.27
N SER A 3 -0.13 22.68 37.87
CA SER A 3 -1.13 21.67 37.51
C SER A 3 -1.67 21.79 36.07
N SER A 4 -1.58 22.97 35.46
CA SER A 4 -2.08 23.22 34.09
C SER A 4 -1.07 22.76 33.03
N ASP A 5 0.22 22.90 33.31
CA ASP A 5 1.29 22.49 32.40
C ASP A 5 1.45 20.98 32.37
N HIS A 6 1.28 20.31 33.52
CA HIS A 6 1.32 18.85 33.57
C HIS A 6 0.16 18.20 32.79
N GLU A 7 -1.06 18.73 32.92
CA GLU A 7 -2.24 18.23 32.20
C GLU A 7 -2.07 18.40 30.67
N SER A 8 -1.61 19.57 30.23
CA SER A 8 -1.38 19.86 28.81
C SER A 8 -0.35 18.92 28.18
N ARG A 9 0.71 18.58 28.93
CA ARG A 9 1.74 17.66 28.47
C ARG A 9 1.24 16.21 28.37
N PHE A 10 0.31 15.80 29.24
CA PHE A 10 -0.29 14.46 29.14
C PHE A 10 -1.21 14.33 27.92
N GLU A 11 -1.96 15.39 27.59
CA GLU A 11 -2.79 15.41 26.38
C GLU A 11 -1.96 15.38 25.10
N GLU A 12 -0.85 16.13 25.02
CA GLU A 12 0.08 16.05 23.90
C GLU A 12 0.64 14.64 23.70
N VAL A 13 1.05 13.98 24.80
CA VAL A 13 1.56 12.60 24.76
C VAL A 13 0.46 11.62 24.33
N TYR A 14 -0.77 11.83 24.79
CA TYR A 14 -1.90 10.97 24.40
C TYR A 14 -2.22 11.09 22.91
N PHE A 15 -2.22 12.31 22.37
CA PHE A 15 -2.41 12.56 20.94
C PHE A 15 -1.31 11.91 20.11
N ALA A 16 -0.04 12.14 20.46
CA ALA A 16 1.09 11.53 19.77
C ALA A 16 1.05 9.99 19.83
N LEU A 17 0.65 9.41 20.96
CA LEU A 17 0.48 7.96 21.09
C LEU A 17 -0.66 7.43 20.20
N ALA A 18 -1.78 8.15 20.11
CA ALA A 18 -2.90 7.77 19.24
C ALA A 18 -2.49 7.79 17.77
N GLU A 19 -1.70 8.79 17.36
CA GLU A 19 -1.13 8.90 16.02
C GLU A 19 -0.18 7.74 15.70
N VAL A 20 0.81 7.47 16.56
CA VAL A 20 1.73 6.34 16.37
C VAL A 20 0.98 5.00 16.28
N LYS A 21 -0.04 4.80 17.14
CA LYS A 21 -0.87 3.59 17.06
C LYS A 21 -1.57 3.47 15.71
N ARG A 22 -2.04 4.58 15.14
CA ARG A 22 -2.68 4.63 13.82
C ARG A 22 -1.69 4.25 12.73
N GLU A 23 -0.50 4.85 12.72
CA GLU A 23 0.56 4.56 11.75
C GLU A 23 1.02 3.11 11.80
N VAL A 24 1.18 2.54 13.00
CA VAL A 24 1.54 1.13 13.18
C VAL A 24 0.46 0.21 12.60
N LYS A 25 -0.82 0.49 12.86
CA LYS A 25 -1.93 -0.29 12.28
C LYS A 25 -1.95 -0.21 10.75
N LEU A 26 -1.73 0.98 10.18
CA LEU A 26 -1.66 1.17 8.72
C LEU A 26 -0.48 0.42 8.11
N SER A 27 0.70 0.54 8.70
CA SER A 27 1.90 -0.18 8.27
C SER A 27 1.71 -1.70 8.31
N ARG A 28 1.04 -2.20 9.36
CA ARG A 28 0.70 -3.62 9.50
C ARG A 28 -0.28 -4.10 8.44
N ALA A 29 -1.29 -3.29 8.10
CA ALA A 29 -2.21 -3.62 7.00
C ALA A 29 -1.48 -3.67 5.65
N ILE A 30 -0.58 -2.71 5.38
CA ILE A 30 0.24 -2.70 4.16
C ILE A 30 1.15 -3.94 4.07
N GLU A 31 1.78 -4.34 5.18
CA GLU A 31 2.58 -5.57 5.25
C GLU A 31 1.73 -6.81 4.91
N MET A 32 0.55 -6.94 5.53
CA MET A 32 -0.37 -8.06 5.27
C MET A 32 -0.77 -8.10 3.79
N LEU A 33 -1.13 -6.98 3.19
CA LEU A 33 -1.47 -6.94 1.76
C LEU A 33 -0.26 -7.22 0.86
N SER A 34 0.93 -6.76 1.23
CA SER A 34 2.17 -7.09 0.51
C SER A 34 2.43 -8.59 0.51
N ARG A 35 2.20 -9.26 1.65
CA ARG A 35 2.34 -10.71 1.78
C ARG A 35 1.22 -11.47 1.04
N ALA A 36 -0.02 -10.98 1.10
CA ALA A 36 -1.12 -11.51 0.32
C ALA A 36 -0.84 -11.49 -1.19
N ARG A 37 -0.26 -10.40 -1.72
CA ARG A 37 0.14 -10.30 -3.13
C ARG A 37 1.16 -11.37 -3.53
N LEU A 38 2.14 -11.64 -2.67
CA LEU A 38 3.09 -12.74 -2.87
C LEU A 38 2.36 -14.10 -2.89
N TYR A 39 1.48 -14.35 -1.93
CA TYR A 39 0.70 -15.59 -1.88
C TYR A 39 -0.21 -15.77 -3.09
N LEU A 40 -0.82 -14.70 -3.60
CA LEU A 40 -1.62 -14.75 -4.82
C LEU A 40 -0.77 -15.11 -6.04
N TYR A 41 0.43 -14.53 -6.15
CA TYR A 41 1.39 -14.86 -7.20
C TYR A 41 1.84 -16.34 -7.15
N GLU A 42 2.02 -16.88 -5.94
CA GLU A 42 2.35 -18.28 -5.70
C GLU A 42 1.15 -19.24 -5.78
N SER A 43 -0.06 -18.74 -6.10
CA SER A 43 -1.32 -19.51 -6.07
C SER A 43 -1.68 -20.09 -4.69
N ASN A 44 -1.11 -19.53 -3.62
CA ASN A 44 -1.39 -19.86 -2.22
C ASN A 44 -2.64 -19.11 -1.71
N PHE A 45 -3.80 -19.36 -2.33
CA PHE A 45 -5.03 -18.57 -2.11
C PHE A 45 -5.57 -18.60 -0.67
N GLY A 46 -5.36 -19.70 0.06
CA GLY A 46 -5.77 -19.80 1.46
C GLY A 46 -5.02 -18.82 2.36
N LEU A 47 -3.69 -18.73 2.20
CA LEU A 47 -2.87 -17.78 2.95
C LEU A 47 -3.14 -16.35 2.52
N ALA A 48 -3.30 -16.11 1.21
CA ALA A 48 -3.72 -14.80 0.69
C ALA A 48 -5.04 -14.35 1.34
N ARG A 49 -6.06 -15.21 1.38
CA ARG A 49 -7.36 -14.89 1.99
C ARG A 49 -7.23 -14.52 3.46
N LEU A 50 -6.39 -15.24 4.23
CA LEU A 50 -6.17 -14.94 5.64
C LEU A 50 -5.56 -13.53 5.84
N ASP A 51 -4.56 -13.18 5.02
CA ASP A 51 -3.92 -11.86 5.11
C ASP A 51 -4.83 -10.73 4.64
N VAL A 52 -5.61 -10.93 3.57
CA VAL A 52 -6.59 -9.95 3.09
C VAL A 52 -7.66 -9.71 4.15
N GLN A 53 -8.18 -10.78 4.78
CA GLN A 53 -9.16 -10.67 5.86
C GLN A 53 -8.59 -9.92 7.06
N ALA A 54 -7.39 -10.28 7.51
CA ALA A 54 -6.74 -9.64 8.65
C ALA A 54 -6.46 -8.15 8.39
N ALA A 55 -6.01 -7.80 7.18
CA ALA A 55 -5.82 -6.40 6.79
C ALA A 55 -7.15 -5.64 6.82
N ARG A 56 -8.20 -6.19 6.20
CA ARG A 56 -9.54 -5.59 6.18
C ARG A 56 -10.07 -5.32 7.58
N ASP A 57 -10.02 -6.31 8.46
CA ASP A 57 -10.53 -6.19 9.83
C ASP A 57 -9.75 -5.13 10.62
N LEU A 58 -8.43 -5.06 10.43
CA LEU A 58 -7.59 -4.03 11.05
C LEU A 58 -7.96 -2.62 10.56
N LEU A 59 -8.17 -2.44 9.26
CA LEU A 59 -8.54 -1.17 8.65
C LEU A 59 -9.92 -0.69 9.09
N LEU A 60 -10.89 -1.61 9.31
CA LEU A 60 -12.18 -1.26 9.89
C LEU A 60 -12.04 -0.62 11.29
N THR A 61 -11.05 -1.04 12.09
CA THR A 61 -10.78 -0.42 13.39
C THR A 61 -10.27 1.02 13.33
N LEU A 62 -9.89 1.52 12.15
CA LEU A 62 -9.33 2.85 11.95
C LEU A 62 -10.36 3.88 11.46
N GLN A 63 -11.55 3.46 11.05
CA GLN A 63 -12.55 4.36 10.45
C GLN A 63 -13.02 5.48 11.40
N SER A 64 -13.08 5.21 12.71
CA SER A 64 -13.51 6.18 13.72
C SER A 64 -12.47 7.27 14.00
N ASP A 65 -11.22 7.08 13.59
CA ASP A 65 -10.06 7.82 14.10
C ASP A 65 -9.40 8.71 13.05
N ILE A 66 -10.06 8.93 11.90
CA ILE A 66 -9.52 9.65 10.74
C ILE A 66 -10.47 10.73 10.20
N SER A 67 -9.92 11.72 9.49
CA SER A 67 -10.70 12.77 8.83
C SER A 67 -11.60 12.22 7.73
N THR A 68 -12.68 12.94 7.39
CA THR A 68 -13.68 12.52 6.40
C THR A 68 -13.08 12.17 5.03
N GLU A 69 -12.08 12.93 4.58
CA GLU A 69 -11.39 12.67 3.31
C GLU A 69 -10.61 11.36 3.34
N LYS A 70 -9.81 11.13 4.40
CA LYS A 70 -9.07 9.87 4.59
C LYS A 70 -10.03 8.69 4.77
N ASN A 71 -11.21 8.93 5.36
CA ASN A 71 -12.24 7.92 5.53
C ASN A 71 -12.80 7.42 4.19
N ALA A 72 -13.05 8.32 3.23
CA ALA A 72 -13.48 7.92 1.89
C ALA A 72 -12.45 7.02 1.19
N THR A 73 -11.17 7.37 1.24
CA THR A 73 -10.08 6.53 0.69
C THR A 73 -10.00 5.19 1.41
N LEU A 74 -10.07 5.18 2.75
CA LEU A 74 -10.05 3.94 3.53
C LEU A 74 -11.25 3.03 3.21
N GLN A 75 -12.42 3.62 2.97
CA GLN A 75 -13.61 2.88 2.58
C GLN A 75 -13.49 2.28 1.18
N GLU A 76 -12.87 2.97 0.22
CA GLU A 76 -12.57 2.40 -1.09
C GLU A 76 -11.61 1.21 -0.95
N VAL A 77 -10.54 1.34 -0.16
CA VAL A 77 -9.62 0.22 0.14
C VAL A 77 -10.40 -0.98 0.68
N ILE A 78 -11.23 -0.78 1.71
CA ILE A 78 -12.01 -1.88 2.32
C ILE A 78 -12.95 -2.53 1.30
N THR A 79 -13.59 -1.73 0.44
CA THR A 79 -14.47 -2.22 -0.63
C THR A 79 -13.71 -3.12 -1.60
N ARG A 80 -12.49 -2.75 -1.98
CA ARG A 80 -11.62 -3.59 -2.82
C ARG A 80 -11.24 -4.89 -2.13
N LEU A 81 -10.90 -4.85 -0.84
CA LEU A 81 -10.58 -6.08 -0.09
C LEU A 81 -11.80 -7.01 0.01
N ASP A 82 -13.01 -6.46 0.16
CA ASP A 82 -14.26 -7.24 0.11
C ASP A 82 -14.44 -7.96 -1.23
N LEU A 83 -14.26 -7.24 -2.35
CA LEU A 83 -14.32 -7.84 -3.69
C LEU A 83 -13.28 -8.94 -3.88
N ALA A 84 -12.05 -8.74 -3.40
CA ALA A 84 -11.02 -9.77 -3.46
C ALA A 84 -11.40 -11.02 -2.64
N LEU A 85 -11.95 -10.85 -1.44
CA LEU A 85 -12.38 -11.95 -0.59
C LEU A 85 -13.55 -12.74 -1.20
N ASP A 86 -14.47 -12.07 -1.87
CA ASP A 86 -15.59 -12.73 -2.56
C ASP A 86 -15.12 -13.52 -3.78
N ASN A 87 -14.08 -13.04 -4.45
CA ASN A 87 -13.50 -13.70 -5.61
C ASN A 87 -12.55 -14.86 -5.26
N LEU A 88 -11.94 -14.89 -4.07
CA LEU A 88 -11.02 -15.98 -3.68
C LEU A 88 -11.75 -17.24 -3.19
N PRO A 89 -11.38 -18.46 -3.66
CA PRO A 89 -10.31 -18.77 -4.62
C PRO A 89 -10.79 -18.92 -6.07
N THR A 90 -12.08 -18.69 -6.35
CA THR A 90 -12.75 -19.03 -7.62
C THR A 90 -12.27 -18.19 -8.80
N PHE A 91 -12.01 -16.90 -8.57
CA PHE A 91 -11.60 -15.92 -9.58
C PHE A 91 -10.32 -15.19 -9.14
N PRO A 92 -9.18 -15.90 -9.05
CA PRO A 92 -7.96 -15.37 -8.43
C PRO A 92 -7.34 -14.20 -9.21
N VAL A 93 -7.53 -14.14 -10.53
CA VAL A 93 -7.05 -13.01 -11.36
C VAL A 93 -7.76 -11.71 -10.97
N ILE A 94 -9.07 -11.75 -10.77
CA ILE A 94 -9.85 -10.58 -10.34
C ILE A 94 -9.43 -10.16 -8.92
N ALA A 95 -9.27 -11.14 -8.02
CA ALA A 95 -8.83 -10.88 -6.67
C ALA A 95 -7.42 -10.25 -6.59
N VAL A 96 -6.51 -10.62 -7.50
CA VAL A 96 -5.18 -9.99 -7.61
C VAL A 96 -5.31 -8.50 -7.91
N ASP A 97 -6.12 -8.15 -8.90
CA ASP A 97 -6.31 -6.75 -9.29
C ASP A 97 -6.89 -5.92 -8.14
N ASP A 98 -7.93 -6.43 -7.46
CA ASP A 98 -8.54 -5.74 -6.33
C ASP A 98 -7.57 -5.58 -5.14
N VAL A 99 -6.77 -6.61 -4.80
CA VAL A 99 -5.75 -6.51 -3.75
C VAL A 99 -4.64 -5.53 -4.13
N ASP A 100 -4.23 -5.49 -5.40
CA ASP A 100 -3.22 -4.55 -5.88
C ASP A 100 -3.70 -3.10 -5.78
N ILE A 101 -4.92 -2.82 -6.24
CA ILE A 101 -5.54 -1.50 -6.14
C ILE A 101 -5.67 -1.09 -4.67
N ALA A 102 -6.17 -1.97 -3.80
CA ALA A 102 -6.29 -1.69 -2.37
C ALA A 102 -4.94 -1.33 -1.74
N TRP A 103 -3.89 -2.08 -2.08
CA TRP A 103 -2.54 -1.83 -1.60
C TRP A 103 -1.99 -0.48 -2.10
N GLN A 104 -2.16 -0.17 -3.39
CA GLN A 104 -1.72 1.10 -3.97
C GLN A 104 -2.44 2.29 -3.30
N LEU A 105 -3.74 2.19 -3.07
CA LEU A 105 -4.52 3.23 -2.40
C LEU A 105 -4.06 3.45 -0.95
N LEU A 106 -3.68 2.40 -0.22
CA LEU A 106 -3.11 2.56 1.12
C LEU A 106 -1.73 3.19 1.09
N VAL A 107 -0.85 2.78 0.18
CA VAL A 107 0.50 3.33 0.09
C VAL A 107 0.49 4.80 -0.37
N ASN A 108 -0.39 5.14 -1.32
CA ASN A 108 -0.45 6.47 -1.92
C ASN A 108 -1.38 7.44 -1.17
N GLY A 109 -2.40 6.93 -0.47
CA GLY A 109 -3.40 7.72 0.25
C GLY A 109 -2.98 8.12 1.68
N LEU A 110 -1.75 7.78 2.09
CA LEU A 110 -1.17 8.21 3.36
C LEU A 110 -0.68 9.67 3.23
N PRO A 111 -1.22 10.61 4.01
CA PRO A 111 -0.60 11.92 4.16
C PRO A 111 0.68 11.78 4.99
N ASP A 112 1.67 12.59 4.62
CA ASP A 112 2.95 12.80 5.30
C ASP A 112 4.07 11.77 5.08
N LEU A 113 3.99 10.94 4.03
CA LEU A 113 5.23 10.47 3.42
C LEU A 113 5.87 11.68 2.71
N PRO A 114 7.15 12.02 2.98
CA PRO A 114 7.82 13.06 2.20
C PRO A 114 7.67 12.69 0.74
N ALA A 115 7.13 13.63 -0.05
CA ALA A 115 6.83 13.44 -1.46
C ALA A 115 7.93 12.59 -2.10
N SER A 116 7.56 11.45 -2.69
CA SER A 116 8.50 10.59 -3.38
C SER A 116 9.35 11.49 -4.27
N THR A 117 10.65 11.57 -3.97
CA THR A 117 11.62 12.25 -4.81
C THR A 117 11.34 11.79 -6.22
N SER A 118 10.93 12.73 -7.08
CA SER A 118 10.70 12.47 -8.50
C SER A 118 11.85 11.62 -9.01
N LEU A 119 11.55 10.46 -9.59
CA LEU A 119 12.57 9.71 -10.33
C LEU A 119 13.25 10.70 -11.28
N PRO A 120 14.60 10.72 -11.34
CA PRO A 120 15.29 11.54 -12.33
C PRO A 120 14.74 11.18 -13.70
N ASP A 121 14.55 12.22 -14.53
CA ASP A 121 14.09 12.08 -15.91
C ASP A 121 14.81 10.92 -16.59
N SER A 122 14.00 10.10 -17.27
CA SER A 122 14.39 9.00 -18.13
C SER A 122 15.80 9.18 -18.68
N VAL A 123 16.72 8.29 -18.31
CA VAL A 123 18.02 8.20 -18.96
C VAL A 123 17.76 8.02 -20.46
N ASN A 124 18.11 9.06 -21.21
CA ASN A 124 18.10 9.08 -22.65
C ASN A 124 18.83 7.82 -23.16
N GLU A 125 18.13 7.00 -23.94
CA GLU A 125 18.70 5.76 -24.47
C GLU A 125 20.03 6.07 -25.17
N THR A 126 21.10 5.41 -24.71
CA THR A 126 22.36 5.35 -25.44
C THR A 126 22.07 4.72 -26.81
N PRO A 127 22.42 5.37 -27.93
CA PRO A 127 22.15 4.79 -29.24
C PRO A 127 22.88 3.44 -29.37
N ILE A 128 22.14 2.43 -29.81
CA ILE A 128 22.65 1.11 -30.17
C ILE A 128 23.80 1.27 -31.18
N PRO A 129 24.95 0.59 -31.01
CA PRO A 129 25.99 0.54 -32.03
C PRO A 129 25.41 -0.05 -33.32
N THR A 130 25.48 0.72 -34.41
CA THR A 130 25.16 0.23 -35.76
C THR A 130 26.17 -0.86 -36.14
N GLU A 131 25.68 -2.05 -36.49
CA GLU A 131 26.52 -3.08 -37.11
C GLU A 131 26.99 -2.57 -38.48
N GLU A 132 28.29 -2.31 -38.59
CA GLU A 132 28.95 -2.01 -39.86
C GLU A 132 29.10 -3.32 -40.65
N VAL A 133 28.24 -3.52 -41.65
CA VAL A 133 28.39 -4.60 -42.63
C VAL A 133 29.52 -4.26 -43.60
N THR A 134 30.69 -4.84 -43.38
CA THR A 134 31.81 -4.80 -44.33
C THR A 134 31.47 -5.64 -45.57
N PRO A 135 31.51 -5.09 -46.80
CA PRO A 135 31.36 -5.91 -48.00
C PRO A 135 32.66 -6.68 -48.29
N THR A 136 32.58 -8.01 -48.30
CA THR A 136 33.64 -8.88 -48.82
C THR A 136 33.82 -8.65 -50.31
N THR A 137 34.99 -8.17 -50.72
CA THR A 137 35.40 -8.11 -52.13
C THR A 137 36.30 -9.31 -52.43
N ALA A 138 35.83 -10.22 -53.28
CA ALA A 138 36.64 -11.31 -53.86
C ALA A 138 37.26 -10.84 -55.19
N PRO A 139 38.52 -11.21 -55.45
CA PRO A 139 38.81 -12.15 -56.53
C PRO A 139 39.76 -13.29 -56.14
#